data_AF-A0A150PLW1-F1
#
_entry.id   AF-A0A150PLW1-F1
#
_cell.length_a   1.000
_cell.length_b   1.000
_cell.length_c   1.000
_cell.angle_alpha   90.00
_cell.angle_beta   90.00
_cell.angle_gamma   90.00
#
_symmetry.space_group_name_H-M   'P 1'
#
loop_
_entity.id
_entity.type
_entity.pdbx_description
1 polymer ?
#
loop_
_entity_poly.entity_id
_entity_poly.type
_entity_poly.pdbx_seq_one_letter_code
_entity_poly.pdbx_strand_id
1 'polypeptide(L)'
;MNTNSLMGRSVSVGALSFFSLLLAAVSFGAGCVGEVVPEDGEGSDESALEGEIEGDGAEEAEAACTIGETRSCTLHEAGGFEQCEDVDGVATWTGCQSSSSSTPLVLSFDQRPVEYLTAMTGAFDLTGLGATVATDWPTAATPWLALDRDGNGAIDGGEELFGSATVLASGARADNGFTALRELDTDGDGRITARDEAWSR
;
A
#
# COMPACT_ATOMS: atom_id res chain seq x y z
N MET A 1 36.63 41.82 -40.61
CA MET A 1 37.90 41.40 -41.26
C MET A 1 39.05 41.79 -40.35
N ASN A 2 39.63 40.82 -39.64
CA ASN A 2 41.08 40.76 -39.47
C ASN A 2 41.46 39.35 -39.03
N THR A 3 42.31 38.77 -39.85
CA THR A 3 42.88 37.42 -39.84
C THR A 3 44.21 37.43 -39.09
N ASN A 4 44.50 36.36 -38.35
CA ASN A 4 45.77 35.59 -38.33
C ASN A 4 45.81 34.73 -37.06
N SER A 5 45.65 33.40 -37.16
CA SER A 5 46.65 32.40 -37.62
C SER A 5 47.59 32.00 -36.47
N LEU A 6 47.26 30.90 -35.76
CA LEU A 6 47.84 29.54 -35.88
C LEU A 6 49.16 29.34 -35.10
N MET A 7 49.12 28.47 -34.09
CA MET A 7 50.08 27.40 -33.76
C MET A 7 49.53 26.75 -32.47
N GLY A 8 49.14 25.48 -32.39
CA GLY A 8 49.69 24.30 -33.03
C GLY A 8 50.64 23.60 -32.05
N ARG A 9 50.11 22.75 -31.15
CA ARG A 9 50.86 21.69 -30.45
C ARG A 9 49.98 20.47 -30.22
N SER A 10 50.19 19.49 -31.08
CA SER A 10 49.90 18.06 -30.87
C SER A 10 50.89 17.50 -29.83
N VAL A 11 50.51 16.41 -29.12
CA VAL A 11 51.31 15.16 -28.92
C VAL A 11 50.68 14.21 -27.87
N SER A 12 50.63 12.92 -28.26
CA SER A 12 50.62 11.64 -27.49
C SER A 12 49.38 11.28 -26.65
N VAL A 13 48.59 10.24 -26.94
CA VAL A 13 48.81 8.77 -27.00
C VAL A 13 49.08 8.12 -25.63
N GLY A 14 48.22 7.16 -25.27
CA GLY A 14 48.34 6.18 -24.17
C GLY A 14 47.28 6.41 -23.08
N ALA A 15 46.47 5.47 -22.62
CA ALA A 15 46.48 4.01 -22.74
C ALA A 15 45.05 3.46 -22.54
N LEU A 16 44.70 2.42 -23.30
CA LEU A 16 43.58 1.53 -23.01
C LEU A 16 43.90 0.73 -21.74
N SER A 17 43.01 0.71 -20.76
CA SER A 17 43.07 -0.23 -19.65
C SER A 17 41.76 -1.02 -19.59
N PHE A 18 41.87 -2.28 -20.00
CA PHE A 18 40.92 -3.36 -19.74
C PHE A 18 41.16 -3.87 -18.32
N PHE A 19 40.14 -3.97 -17.48
CA PHE A 19 40.01 -4.85 -16.29
C PHE A 19 38.66 -4.44 -15.65
N SER A 20 37.72 -5.28 -15.22
CA SER A 20 37.48 -6.71 -15.25
C SER A 20 36.00 -6.88 -14.86
N LEU A 21 35.23 -7.64 -15.64
CA LEU A 21 33.85 -7.98 -15.33
C LEU A 21 33.87 -9.04 -14.23
N LEU A 22 33.54 -8.68 -12.98
CA LEU A 22 33.37 -9.66 -11.91
C LEU A 22 31.91 -10.14 -11.92
N LEU A 23 31.70 -11.32 -12.50
CA LEU A 23 30.46 -12.07 -12.43
C LEU A 23 30.38 -12.75 -11.05
N ALA A 24 29.57 -12.22 -10.14
CA ALA A 24 29.24 -12.91 -8.90
C ALA A 24 28.02 -13.82 -9.14
N ALA A 25 28.29 -15.11 -9.35
CA ALA A 25 27.28 -16.15 -9.25
C ALA A 25 27.08 -16.49 -7.77
N VAL A 26 25.90 -16.21 -7.21
CA VAL A 26 25.49 -16.72 -5.91
C VAL A 26 24.42 -17.79 -6.12
N SER A 27 24.71 -18.96 -5.56
CA SER A 27 23.99 -20.22 -5.66
C SER A 27 22.53 -20.11 -5.24
N PHE A 28 21.63 -20.63 -6.06
CA PHE A 28 20.26 -20.97 -5.63
C PHE A 28 20.37 -22.10 -4.60
N GLY A 29 19.98 -21.81 -3.36
CA GLY A 29 19.84 -22.81 -2.30
C GLY A 29 18.71 -23.77 -2.64
N ALA A 30 18.98 -25.06 -2.45
CA ALA A 30 18.07 -26.16 -2.69
C ALA A 30 16.75 -25.99 -1.93
N GLY A 31 15.66 -26.34 -2.61
CA GLY A 31 14.31 -26.33 -2.06
C GLY A 31 14.15 -27.28 -0.88
N CYS A 32 13.31 -26.86 0.06
CA CYS A 32 12.79 -27.73 1.11
C CYS A 32 11.71 -28.63 0.48
N VAL A 33 12.06 -29.88 0.16
CA VAL A 33 11.06 -30.95 -0.01
C VAL A 33 10.86 -31.57 1.36
N GLY A 34 9.73 -31.27 1.99
CA GLY A 34 9.25 -32.00 3.16
C GLY A 34 8.66 -33.33 2.71
N GLU A 35 9.32 -34.42 3.05
CA GLU A 35 8.81 -35.79 2.91
C GLU A 35 7.82 -36.07 4.05
N VAL A 36 6.58 -36.43 3.69
CA VAL A 36 5.53 -36.84 4.63
C VAL A 36 5.69 -38.34 4.86
N VAL A 37 6.07 -38.73 6.07
CA VAL A 37 6.04 -40.12 6.53
C VAL A 37 4.66 -40.39 7.14
N PRO A 38 3.92 -41.42 6.72
CA PRO A 38 2.72 -41.87 7.41
C PRO A 38 3.11 -42.78 8.58
N GLU A 39 2.78 -42.39 9.80
CA GLU A 39 2.77 -43.32 10.95
C GLU A 39 1.34 -43.80 11.20
N ASP A 40 1.08 -45.05 10.83
CA ASP A 40 -0.06 -45.82 11.32
C ASP A 40 0.31 -46.39 12.70
N GLY A 41 -0.53 -46.15 13.71
CA GLY A 41 -0.34 -46.70 15.05
C GLY A 41 -1.53 -46.49 15.96
N GLU A 42 -2.43 -47.47 15.99
CA GLU A 42 -3.56 -47.58 16.91
C GLU A 42 -3.08 -47.78 18.36
N GLY A 43 -3.78 -47.16 19.32
CA GLY A 43 -3.54 -47.36 20.75
C GLY A 43 -4.66 -46.75 21.58
N SER A 44 -5.67 -47.57 21.85
CA SER A 44 -6.72 -47.36 22.85
C SER A 44 -6.12 -47.09 24.23
N ASP A 45 -6.65 -46.11 24.96
CA ASP A 45 -6.96 -46.28 26.38
C ASP A 45 -7.97 -45.22 26.82
N GLU A 46 -9.19 -45.72 27.05
CA GLU A 46 -10.27 -45.07 27.75
C GLU A 46 -9.95 -44.96 29.24
N SER A 47 -9.96 -43.74 29.76
CA SER A 47 -10.15 -43.50 31.20
C SER A 47 -10.94 -42.21 31.38
N ALA A 48 -12.20 -42.41 31.73
CA ALA A 48 -13.14 -41.40 32.14
C ALA A 48 -12.62 -40.66 33.38
N LEU A 49 -12.45 -39.35 33.25
CA LEU A 49 -12.59 -38.41 34.36
C LEU A 49 -13.73 -37.49 33.98
N GLU A 50 -14.93 -37.86 34.43
CA GLU A 50 -16.07 -36.97 34.54
C GLU A 50 -15.74 -35.91 35.61
N GLY A 51 -15.87 -34.63 35.26
CA GLY A 51 -15.58 -33.53 36.16
C GLY A 51 -15.87 -32.19 35.51
N GLU A 52 -17.16 -31.85 35.47
CA GLU A 52 -17.72 -30.49 35.52
C GLU A 52 -17.10 -29.46 34.56
N ILE A 53 -17.70 -29.32 33.37
CA ILE A 53 -17.61 -28.08 32.59
C ILE A 53 -18.44 -27.05 33.37
N GLU A 54 -17.79 -26.33 34.28
CA GLU A 54 -18.30 -25.04 34.72
C GLU A 54 -18.34 -24.13 33.50
N GLY A 55 -19.54 -23.93 32.98
CA GLY A 55 -19.85 -22.75 32.19
C GLY A 55 -19.80 -21.54 33.11
N ASP A 56 -18.89 -20.62 32.84
CA ASP A 56 -19.22 -19.22 32.58
C ASP A 56 -17.92 -18.48 32.28
N GLY A 57 -17.80 -18.16 31.01
CA GLY A 57 -16.77 -17.31 30.46
C GLY A 57 -17.20 -17.12 29.03
N ALA A 58 -18.31 -16.40 28.87
CA ALA A 58 -18.63 -15.80 27.58
C ALA A 58 -17.31 -15.29 27.02
N GLU A 59 -16.93 -15.79 25.84
CA GLU A 59 -16.10 -15.02 24.93
C GLU A 59 -16.70 -13.62 25.00
N GLU A 60 -16.00 -12.70 25.66
CA GLU A 60 -16.37 -11.30 25.70
C GLU A 60 -16.46 -10.94 24.23
N ALA A 61 -17.69 -10.91 23.71
CA ALA A 61 -17.95 -10.43 22.37
C ALA A 61 -17.36 -9.04 22.40
N GLU A 62 -16.20 -8.87 21.74
CA GLU A 62 -15.49 -7.60 21.61
C GLU A 62 -16.56 -6.53 21.48
N ALA A 63 -16.69 -5.67 22.50
CA ALA A 63 -17.81 -4.76 22.57
C ALA A 63 -17.90 -4.05 21.21
N ALA A 64 -19.02 -4.22 20.52
CA ALA A 64 -19.25 -3.61 19.23
C ALA A 64 -18.82 -2.15 19.33
N CYS A 65 -17.88 -1.75 18.48
CA CYS A 65 -17.31 -0.41 18.52
C CYS A 65 -18.35 0.64 18.13
N THR A 66 -18.09 1.90 18.43
CA THR A 66 -18.96 2.98 17.95
C THR A 66 -18.54 3.39 16.55
N ILE A 67 -19.44 3.38 15.56
CA ILE A 67 -19.11 3.81 14.19
C ILE A 67 -18.45 5.21 14.22
N GLY A 68 -17.30 5.34 13.56
CA GLY A 68 -16.46 6.54 13.54
C GLY A 68 -15.40 6.59 14.65
N GLU A 69 -15.44 5.71 15.65
CA GLU A 69 -14.41 5.59 16.69
C GLU A 69 -13.08 5.16 16.07
N THR A 70 -11.98 5.80 16.48
CA THR A 70 -10.62 5.45 16.07
C THR A 70 -9.78 5.08 17.28
N ARG A 71 -8.88 4.11 17.11
CA ARG A 71 -7.90 3.75 18.14
C ARG A 71 -6.55 3.40 17.54
N SER A 72 -5.50 3.54 18.34
CA SER A 72 -4.17 3.07 17.97
C SER A 72 -4.10 1.55 18.07
N CYS A 73 -3.32 0.96 17.20
CA CYS A 73 -3.08 -0.49 17.12
C CYS A 73 -1.61 -0.75 16.76
N THR A 74 -1.21 -2.02 16.71
CA THR A 74 0.14 -2.42 16.30
C THR A 74 0.06 -3.52 15.25
N LEU A 75 0.75 -3.34 14.14
CA LEU A 75 0.83 -4.28 13.03
C LEU A 75 2.30 -4.54 12.70
N HIS A 76 2.78 -5.78 12.83
CA HIS A 76 4.18 -6.14 12.56
C HIS A 76 5.20 -5.21 13.24
N GLU A 77 4.98 -4.89 14.52
CA GLU A 77 5.81 -3.96 15.32
C GLU A 77 5.78 -2.49 14.86
N ALA A 78 5.05 -2.16 13.79
CA ALA A 78 4.74 -0.80 13.40
C ALA A 78 3.45 -0.33 14.10
N GLY A 79 3.46 0.91 14.59
CA GLY A 79 2.24 1.56 15.07
C GLY A 79 1.28 1.84 13.91
N GLY A 80 -0.02 1.70 14.17
CA GLY A 80 -1.06 1.99 13.20
C GLY A 80 -2.32 2.54 13.89
N PHE A 81 -3.35 2.73 13.07
CA PHE A 81 -4.67 3.14 13.50
C PHE A 81 -5.72 2.21 12.88
N GLU A 82 -6.81 1.98 13.60
CA GLU A 82 -7.99 1.32 13.05
C GLU A 82 -9.23 2.14 13.40
N GLN A 83 -10.25 2.04 12.54
CA GLN A 83 -11.51 2.72 12.72
C GLN A 83 -12.64 1.71 12.82
N CYS A 84 -13.65 2.08 13.58
CA CYS A 84 -14.92 1.39 13.56
C CYS A 84 -15.74 1.90 12.38
N GLU A 85 -15.99 1.03 11.41
CA GLU A 85 -16.80 1.33 10.24
C GLU A 85 -18.06 0.44 10.22
N ASP A 86 -19.09 0.90 9.52
CA ASP A 86 -20.27 0.08 9.23
C ASP A 86 -19.93 -0.84 8.04
N VAL A 87 -19.67 -2.11 8.33
CA VAL A 87 -19.41 -3.14 7.31
C VAL A 87 -20.65 -4.02 7.24
N ASP A 88 -21.40 -3.89 6.15
CA ASP A 88 -22.64 -4.65 5.89
C ASP A 88 -23.69 -4.58 7.02
N GLY A 89 -23.83 -3.42 7.67
CA GLY A 89 -24.79 -3.19 8.76
C GLY A 89 -24.26 -3.56 10.15
N VAL A 90 -22.96 -3.87 10.27
CA VAL A 90 -22.31 -4.30 11.52
C VAL A 90 -21.14 -3.38 11.83
N ALA A 91 -21.18 -2.74 13.00
CA ALA A 91 -20.07 -1.95 13.52
C ALA A 91 -18.84 -2.83 13.75
N THR A 92 -17.81 -2.64 12.92
CA THR A 92 -16.66 -3.52 12.80
C THR A 92 -15.36 -2.72 12.81
N TRP A 93 -14.38 -3.15 13.60
CA TRP A 93 -13.03 -2.62 13.50
C TRP A 93 -12.40 -3.04 12.17
N THR A 94 -11.93 -2.09 11.37
CA THR A 94 -11.35 -2.31 10.04
C THR A 94 -10.01 -3.06 10.06
N GLY A 95 -9.49 -3.37 11.24
CA GLY A 95 -8.14 -3.89 11.43
C GLY A 95 -7.06 -2.81 11.29
N CYS A 96 -5.88 -3.13 11.81
CA CYS A 96 -4.80 -2.16 11.97
C CYS A 96 -4.20 -1.68 10.64
N GLN A 97 -4.40 -0.39 10.33
CA GLN A 97 -3.84 0.26 9.17
C GLN A 97 -2.56 1.01 9.55
N SER A 98 -1.50 0.75 8.80
CA SER A 98 -0.28 1.56 8.86
C SER A 98 -0.18 2.37 7.58
N SER A 99 0.34 3.60 7.70
CA SER A 99 0.66 4.42 6.54
C SER A 99 1.64 3.75 5.57
N SER A 100 2.49 2.83 6.06
CA SER A 100 3.39 2.03 5.23
C SER A 100 2.67 1.04 4.31
N SER A 101 1.39 0.77 4.56
CA SER A 101 0.53 -0.10 3.76
C SER A 101 -0.43 0.71 2.86
N SER A 102 -0.32 2.04 2.86
CA SER A 102 -1.09 2.89 1.97
C SER A 102 -0.63 2.75 0.52
N THR A 103 -1.57 2.83 -0.42
CA THR A 103 -1.29 2.61 -1.86
C THR A 103 -1.84 3.72 -2.76
N PRO A 104 -1.59 5.01 -2.46
CA PRO A 104 -2.08 6.09 -3.30
C PRO A 104 -1.47 6.00 -4.71
N LEU A 105 -2.32 6.16 -5.73
CA LEU A 105 -1.88 6.22 -7.12
C LEU A 105 -1.32 7.60 -7.46
N VAL A 106 -0.34 7.61 -8.37
CA VAL A 106 0.17 8.81 -9.03
C VAL A 106 -0.04 8.69 -10.53
N LEU A 107 -0.19 9.84 -11.20
CA LEU A 107 -0.27 9.90 -12.66
C LEU A 107 1.10 10.20 -13.27
N SER A 108 1.40 9.57 -14.40
CA SER A 108 2.55 9.90 -15.24
C SER A 108 2.06 10.19 -16.66
N PHE A 109 2.13 11.45 -17.08
CA PHE A 109 1.54 11.90 -18.35
C PHE A 109 2.44 11.63 -19.56
N ASP A 110 3.76 11.62 -19.37
CA ASP A 110 4.80 11.46 -20.37
C ASP A 110 5.56 10.13 -20.22
N GLN A 111 5.01 9.19 -19.44
CA GLN A 111 5.62 7.91 -19.10
C GLN A 111 7.00 8.07 -18.41
N ARG A 112 7.24 9.21 -17.75
CA ARG A 112 8.40 9.40 -16.90
C ARG A 112 8.31 8.56 -15.62
N PRO A 113 9.45 8.23 -14.98
CA PRO A 113 9.47 7.65 -13.63
C PRO A 113 8.76 8.56 -12.62
N VAL A 114 8.19 7.98 -11.57
CA VAL A 114 7.62 8.76 -10.47
C VAL A 114 8.71 9.58 -9.80
N GLU A 115 8.45 10.87 -9.61
CA GLU A 115 9.37 11.82 -8.98
C GLU A 115 8.80 12.31 -7.66
N TYR A 116 9.66 12.36 -6.64
CA TYR A 116 9.33 12.85 -5.30
C TYR A 116 10.13 14.11 -4.96
N LEU A 117 9.58 14.95 -4.09
CA LEU A 117 10.27 16.12 -3.57
C LEU A 117 11.44 15.70 -2.69
N THR A 118 12.63 16.25 -2.96
CA THR A 118 13.88 15.85 -2.29
C THR A 118 14.10 16.49 -0.91
N ALA A 119 13.26 17.46 -0.52
CA ALA A 119 13.47 18.27 0.69
C ALA A 119 12.18 18.58 1.47
N MET A 120 11.06 17.95 1.14
CA MET A 120 9.80 18.14 1.87
C MET A 120 9.21 16.79 2.26
N THR A 121 9.44 16.38 3.51
CA THR A 121 8.57 15.43 4.20
C THR A 121 7.29 16.17 4.56
N GLY A 122 6.30 16.12 3.67
CA GLY A 122 4.94 16.55 4.02
C GLY A 122 4.38 15.60 5.07
N ALA A 123 3.57 16.13 6.00
CA ALA A 123 2.74 15.29 6.85
C ALA A 123 1.37 15.18 6.20
N PHE A 124 0.90 13.96 5.95
CA PHE A 124 -0.41 13.70 5.34
C PHE A 124 -1.08 12.53 6.02
N ASP A 125 -2.40 12.57 6.13
CA ASP A 125 -3.17 11.44 6.61
C ASP A 125 -3.38 10.45 5.46
N LEU A 126 -2.40 9.58 5.24
CA LEU A 126 -2.49 8.54 4.21
C LEU A 126 -3.55 7.47 4.50
N THR A 127 -4.07 7.42 5.73
CA THR A 127 -5.04 6.42 6.16
C THR A 127 -6.48 6.92 6.16
N GLY A 128 -6.70 8.23 6.18
CA GLY A 128 -8.02 8.83 6.38
C GLY A 128 -8.59 8.58 7.78
N LEU A 129 -7.72 8.47 8.77
CA LEU A 129 -8.07 8.13 10.16
C LEU A 129 -7.79 9.27 11.16
N GLY A 130 -7.53 10.48 10.64
CA GLY A 130 -7.20 11.69 11.39
C GLY A 130 -5.73 11.79 11.83
N ALA A 131 -4.86 10.89 11.36
CA ALA A 131 -3.47 10.81 11.78
C ALA A 131 -2.51 11.08 10.63
N THR A 132 -1.75 12.17 10.71
CA THR A 132 -0.76 12.50 9.69
C THR A 132 0.57 11.79 9.93
N VAL A 133 1.20 11.34 8.84
CA VAL A 133 2.54 10.77 8.86
C VAL A 133 3.46 11.52 7.92
N ALA A 134 4.75 11.61 8.29
CA ALA A 134 5.76 12.12 7.39
C ALA A 134 5.90 11.16 6.20
N THR A 135 5.69 11.68 4.99
CA THR A 135 5.76 10.90 3.75
C THR A 135 6.48 11.68 2.66
N ASP A 136 7.05 10.95 1.70
CA ASP A 136 7.59 11.52 0.48
C ASP A 136 6.45 12.03 -0.38
N TRP A 137 6.58 13.27 -0.87
CA TRP A 137 5.54 13.92 -1.63
C TRP A 137 5.82 13.84 -3.14
N PRO A 138 4.90 13.35 -3.98
CA PRO A 138 5.12 13.37 -5.42
C PRO A 138 5.18 14.80 -5.96
N THR A 139 6.02 14.99 -6.98
CA THR A 139 6.07 16.29 -7.66
C THR A 139 4.83 16.54 -8.51
N ALA A 140 4.61 17.79 -8.92
CA ALA A 140 3.56 18.14 -9.88
C ALA A 140 3.75 17.49 -11.26
N ALA A 141 4.95 16.97 -11.58
CA ALA A 141 5.17 16.23 -12.82
C ALA A 141 4.55 14.82 -12.77
N THR A 142 4.43 14.25 -11.57
CA THR A 142 3.79 12.94 -11.34
C THR A 142 2.86 13.00 -10.13
N PRO A 143 1.78 13.80 -10.17
CA PRO A 143 0.98 14.12 -8.99
C PRO A 143 0.16 12.93 -8.51
N TRP A 144 -0.33 12.99 -7.27
CA TRP A 144 -1.36 12.06 -6.81
C TRP A 144 -2.60 12.11 -7.70
N LEU A 145 -3.22 10.94 -7.86
CA LEU A 145 -4.58 10.83 -8.37
C LEU A 145 -5.53 10.93 -7.17
N ALA A 146 -6.41 11.92 -7.19
CA ALA A 146 -7.33 12.23 -6.10
C ALA A 146 -8.71 12.62 -6.64
N LEU A 147 -9.72 12.47 -5.78
CA LEU A 147 -11.10 12.90 -6.00
C LEU A 147 -11.62 13.44 -4.67
N ASP A 148 -12.08 14.68 -4.66
CA ASP A 148 -12.78 15.26 -3.50
C ASP A 148 -14.09 14.50 -3.31
N ARG A 149 -14.13 13.63 -2.30
CA ARG A 149 -15.23 12.68 -2.09
C ARG A 149 -16.28 13.24 -1.16
N ASP A 150 -15.89 14.06 -0.20
CA ASP A 150 -16.79 14.66 0.79
C ASP A 150 -17.35 16.02 0.34
N GLY A 151 -16.81 16.59 -0.75
CA GLY A 151 -17.24 17.84 -1.36
C GLY A 151 -16.79 19.08 -0.59
N ASN A 152 -15.74 18.98 0.24
CA ASN A 152 -15.28 20.08 1.08
C ASN A 152 -14.41 21.12 0.34
N GLY A 153 -14.00 20.82 -0.91
CA GLY A 153 -13.20 21.69 -1.77
C GLY A 153 -11.69 21.57 -1.57
N ALA A 154 -11.22 20.59 -0.80
CA ALA A 154 -9.83 20.27 -0.56
C ALA A 154 -9.59 18.77 -0.77
N ILE A 155 -8.31 18.38 -0.89
CA ILE A 155 -7.87 17.00 -0.77
C ILE A 155 -7.05 16.94 0.51
N ASP A 156 -7.67 16.56 1.61
CA ASP A 156 -7.09 16.65 2.96
C ASP A 156 -6.87 15.31 3.65
N GLY A 157 -7.40 14.23 3.07
CA GLY A 157 -7.23 12.87 3.58
C GLY A 157 -6.95 11.80 2.52
N GLY A 158 -6.45 10.65 2.97
CA GLY A 158 -6.12 9.49 2.14
C GLY A 158 -7.35 8.82 1.52
N GLU A 159 -8.51 8.98 2.14
CA GLU A 159 -9.82 8.58 1.66
C GLU A 159 -10.20 9.27 0.33
N GLU A 160 -9.57 10.40 0.02
CA GLU A 160 -9.76 11.17 -1.21
C GLU A 160 -8.70 10.87 -2.27
N LEU A 161 -7.58 10.26 -1.87
CA LEU A 161 -6.64 9.67 -2.81
C LEU A 161 -7.22 8.37 -3.37
N PHE A 162 -6.83 7.98 -4.57
CA PHE A 162 -7.10 6.62 -5.06
C PHE A 162 -6.08 5.67 -4.45
N GLY A 163 -6.48 4.98 -3.38
CA GLY A 163 -5.59 4.13 -2.60
C GLY A 163 -6.35 3.17 -1.70
N SER A 164 -5.64 2.42 -0.86
CA SER A 164 -6.24 1.52 0.13
C SER A 164 -7.03 2.23 1.24
N ALA A 165 -6.93 3.55 1.34
CA ALA A 165 -7.76 4.35 2.23
C ALA A 165 -9.13 4.72 1.62
N THR A 166 -9.36 4.49 0.33
CA THR A 166 -10.66 4.73 -0.30
C THR A 166 -11.69 3.74 0.23
N VAL A 167 -12.82 4.27 0.72
CA VAL A 167 -14.02 3.47 1.03
C VAL A 167 -14.80 3.21 -0.26
N LEU A 168 -15.05 1.94 -0.55
CA LEU A 168 -15.81 1.47 -1.71
C LEU A 168 -17.32 1.58 -1.45
N ALA A 169 -18.12 1.43 -2.51
CA ALA A 169 -19.58 1.42 -2.43
C ALA A 169 -20.14 0.31 -1.51
N SER A 170 -19.36 -0.75 -1.27
CA SER A 170 -19.69 -1.79 -0.29
C SER A 170 -19.51 -1.36 1.17
N GLY A 171 -18.94 -0.18 1.43
CA GLY A 171 -18.53 0.27 2.76
C GLY A 171 -17.17 -0.28 3.19
N ALA A 172 -16.61 -1.26 2.48
CA ALA A 172 -15.27 -1.78 2.75
C ALA A 172 -14.20 -0.85 2.15
N ARG A 173 -13.00 -0.84 2.74
CA ARG A 173 -11.84 -0.18 2.16
C ARG A 173 -11.29 -0.95 0.96
N ALA A 174 -10.72 -0.22 0.00
CA ALA A 174 -10.10 -0.81 -1.16
C ALA A 174 -8.84 -1.61 -0.79
N ASP A 175 -8.61 -2.76 -1.43
CA ASP A 175 -7.35 -3.50 -1.25
C ASP A 175 -6.13 -2.69 -1.72
N ASN A 176 -6.32 -1.86 -2.75
CA ASN A 176 -5.31 -0.98 -3.32
C ASN A 176 -5.94 0.11 -4.21
N GLY A 177 -5.14 1.09 -4.62
CA GLY A 177 -5.60 2.20 -5.45
C GLY A 177 -6.19 1.83 -6.82
N PHE A 178 -5.81 0.69 -7.43
CA PHE A 178 -6.46 0.24 -8.68
C PHE A 178 -7.83 -0.38 -8.44
N THR A 179 -8.04 -1.03 -7.29
CA THR A 179 -9.37 -1.45 -6.86
C THR A 179 -10.26 -0.24 -6.59
N ALA A 180 -9.73 0.80 -5.93
CA ALA A 180 -10.45 2.07 -5.74
C ALA A 180 -10.83 2.72 -7.09
N LEU A 181 -9.92 2.72 -8.07
CA LEU A 181 -10.17 3.32 -9.38
C LEU A 181 -11.23 2.56 -10.18
N ARG A 182 -11.26 1.23 -10.08
CA ARG A 182 -12.22 0.37 -10.80
C ARG A 182 -13.67 0.65 -10.42
N GLU A 183 -13.95 1.18 -9.24
CA GLU A 183 -15.32 1.53 -8.85
C GLU A 183 -15.94 2.61 -9.73
N LEU A 184 -15.10 3.41 -10.39
CA LEU A 184 -15.55 4.46 -11.30
C LEU A 184 -15.74 3.96 -12.75
N ASP A 185 -15.38 2.70 -13.05
CA ASP A 185 -15.59 2.06 -14.36
C ASP A 185 -17.02 1.48 -14.40
N THR A 186 -17.98 2.33 -14.73
CA THR A 186 -19.40 1.99 -14.67
C THR A 186 -19.87 1.10 -15.82
N ASP A 187 -19.14 1.10 -16.94
CA ASP A 187 -19.44 0.19 -18.06
C ASP A 187 -18.59 -1.09 -18.09
N GLY A 188 -17.62 -1.20 -17.18
CA GLY A 188 -16.90 -2.43 -16.86
C GLY A 188 -15.92 -2.87 -17.94
N ASP A 189 -15.45 -1.93 -18.76
CA ASP A 189 -14.54 -2.23 -19.88
C ASP A 189 -13.05 -2.14 -19.53
N GLY A 190 -12.75 -1.84 -18.26
CA GLY A 190 -11.41 -1.69 -17.70
C GLY A 190 -10.79 -0.33 -17.98
N ARG A 191 -11.56 0.66 -18.44
CA ARG A 191 -11.06 2.01 -18.75
C ARG A 191 -11.96 3.08 -18.18
N ILE A 192 -11.37 4.01 -17.45
CA ILE A 192 -12.03 5.25 -17.07
C ILE A 192 -12.06 6.18 -18.28
N THR A 193 -13.26 6.43 -18.81
CA THR A 193 -13.53 7.22 -20.02
C THR A 193 -14.75 8.12 -19.85
N ALA A 194 -15.03 8.98 -20.84
CA ALA A 194 -16.22 9.84 -20.82
C ALA A 194 -17.57 9.10 -20.90
N ARG A 195 -17.57 7.76 -21.02
CA ARG A 195 -18.78 6.94 -20.87
C ARG A 195 -19.13 6.68 -19.41
N ASP A 196 -18.17 6.86 -18.51
CA ASP A 196 -18.36 6.62 -17.10
C ASP A 196 -19.02 7.80 -16.39
N GLU A 197 -19.99 7.51 -15.52
CA GLU A 197 -20.78 8.55 -14.84
C GLU A 197 -19.91 9.51 -14.02
N ALA A 198 -18.80 9.00 -13.46
CA ALA A 198 -17.89 9.77 -12.63
C ALA A 198 -16.84 10.58 -13.41
N TRP A 199 -16.78 10.49 -14.75
CA TRP A 199 -15.70 11.09 -15.56
C TRP A 199 -15.52 12.59 -15.39
N SER A 200 -16.61 13.32 -15.19
CA SER A 200 -16.58 14.79 -15.08
C SER A 200 -16.43 15.32 -13.66
N ARG A 201 -16.23 14.43 -12.68
CA ARG A 201 -16.02 14.80 -11.29
C ARG A 201 -14.61 15.32 -11.06
#